data_AF-A0AAV0YZL2-F1
#
_entry.id   AF-A0AAV0YZL2-F1
#
_cell.length_a   1.000
_cell.length_b   1.000
_cell.length_c   1.000
_cell.angle_alpha   90.00
_cell.angle_beta   90.00
_cell.angle_gamma   90.00
#
_symmetry.space_group_name_H-M   'P 1'
#
loop_
_entity.id
_entity.type
_entity.pdbx_description
1 polymer ?
#
loop_
_entity_poly.entity_id
_entity_poly.type
_entity_poly.pdbx_seq_one_letter_code
_entity_poly.pdbx_strand_id
1 'polypeptide(L)'
;MENGLNQRRVSFSKEAGILDLKKIRDSPKFSKNQSIARQPSYGETSKERAFREESRTREGALPLRSSSGISSIGGYQKQKGIIIHNKNDKAKAEAWEKAKLQRIQKRYEKMKLQILSWEGEKRIQAKIQMERKKNEMDHQRENVIEHYKRKIARLDMIGQRAIKELEDQRRKQELKVKEKANKIKKTGRVPVTCFCFKSL
;
A
#
# COMPACT_ATOMS: atom_id res chain seq x y z
N MET A 1 -0.51 8.27 -36.24
CA MET A 1 -1.89 8.18 -35.69
C MET A 1 -1.95 7.26 -34.45
N GLU A 2 -0.99 7.33 -33.53
CA GLU A 2 -0.90 6.39 -32.38
C GLU A 2 -1.41 6.99 -31.06
N ASN A 3 -1.55 8.31 -30.97
CA ASN A 3 -1.92 9.02 -29.74
C ASN A 3 -3.40 8.78 -29.32
N GLY A 4 -4.28 8.43 -30.25
CA GLY A 4 -5.71 8.23 -29.98
C GLY A 4 -6.05 6.89 -29.33
N LEU A 5 -5.26 5.84 -29.58
CA LEU A 5 -5.46 4.51 -29.00
C LEU A 5 -5.05 4.48 -27.51
N ASN A 6 -4.02 5.22 -27.14
CA ASN A 6 -3.55 5.27 -25.76
C ASN A 6 -4.51 6.07 -24.86
N GLN A 7 -5.10 7.15 -25.38
CA GLN A 7 -6.13 7.92 -24.65
C GLN A 7 -7.39 7.09 -24.38
N ARG A 8 -7.87 6.30 -25.34
CA ARG A 8 -9.05 5.42 -25.11
C ARG A 8 -8.78 4.34 -24.07
N ARG A 9 -7.57 3.77 -24.04
CA ARG A 9 -7.19 2.71 -23.08
C ARG A 9 -7.07 3.24 -21.64
N VAL A 10 -6.56 4.46 -21.47
CA VAL A 10 -6.48 5.13 -20.15
C VAL A 10 -7.88 5.51 -19.64
N SER A 11 -8.77 6.00 -20.51
CA SER A 11 -10.16 6.31 -20.15
C SER A 11 -10.95 5.08 -19.74
N PHE A 12 -10.85 3.98 -20.48
CA PHE A 12 -11.52 2.72 -20.14
C PHE A 12 -11.07 2.14 -18.79
N SER A 13 -9.78 2.26 -18.46
CA SER A 13 -9.24 1.81 -17.18
C SER A 13 -9.70 2.67 -16.00
N LYS A 14 -9.85 3.99 -16.20
CA LYS A 14 -10.41 4.89 -15.19
C LYS A 14 -11.90 4.63 -14.97
N GLU A 15 -12.67 4.41 -16.02
CA GLU A 15 -14.11 4.11 -15.93
C GLU A 15 -14.39 2.77 -15.24
N ALA A 16 -13.61 1.74 -15.55
CA ALA A 16 -13.71 0.43 -14.87
C ALA A 16 -13.42 0.54 -13.36
N GLY A 17 -12.43 1.35 -12.97
CA GLY A 17 -12.13 1.62 -11.55
C GLY A 17 -13.23 2.40 -10.82
N ILE A 18 -13.93 3.30 -11.51
CA ILE A 18 -15.03 4.11 -10.94
C ILE A 18 -16.30 3.25 -10.74
N LEU A 19 -16.59 2.33 -11.65
CA LEU A 19 -17.74 1.43 -11.54
C LEU A 19 -17.59 0.45 -10.36
N ASP A 20 -16.37 -0.04 -10.11
CA ASP A 20 -16.10 -0.94 -8.97
C ASP A 20 -16.24 -0.21 -7.61
N LEU A 21 -15.86 1.08 -7.55
CA LEU A 21 -16.01 1.92 -6.35
C LEU A 21 -17.48 2.23 -6.01
N LYS A 22 -18.36 2.42 -7.00
CA LYS A 22 -19.81 2.64 -6.73
C LYS A 22 -20.47 1.41 -6.13
N LYS A 23 -20.04 0.21 -6.53
CA LYS A 23 -20.59 -1.07 -6.04
C LYS A 23 -20.27 -1.33 -4.56
N ILE A 24 -19.15 -0.79 -4.07
CA ILE A 24 -18.75 -0.87 -2.65
C ILE A 24 -19.63 0.00 -1.74
N ARG A 25 -20.17 1.11 -2.25
CA ARG A 25 -21.01 2.05 -1.47
C ARG A 25 -22.38 1.47 -1.09
N ASP A 26 -22.92 0.58 -1.92
CA ASP A 26 -24.28 0.03 -1.77
C ASP A 26 -24.31 -1.33 -1.03
N SER A 27 -23.18 -1.77 -0.48
CA SER A 27 -23.10 -2.99 0.32
C SER A 27 -23.66 -2.79 1.74
N PRO A 28 -24.43 -3.76 2.29
CA PRO A 28 -24.97 -3.66 3.65
C PRO A 28 -23.86 -3.45 4.69
N LYS A 29 -23.92 -2.33 5.40
CA LYS A 29 -22.98 -1.99 6.48
C LYS A 29 -23.19 -2.96 7.64
N PHE A 30 -22.19 -3.78 7.94
CA PHE A 30 -22.21 -4.63 9.13
C PHE A 30 -21.87 -3.80 10.38
N SER A 31 -22.70 -3.97 11.41
CA SER A 31 -22.59 -3.33 12.73
C SER A 31 -21.27 -3.67 13.40
N LYS A 32 -20.61 -2.64 13.94
CA LYS A 32 -19.25 -2.66 14.44
C LYS A 32 -19.25 -2.83 15.96
N ASN A 33 -19.03 -4.06 16.43
CA ASN A 33 -18.66 -4.31 17.82
C ASN A 33 -17.33 -5.07 17.86
N GLN A 34 -16.25 -4.35 18.17
CA GLN A 34 -15.23 -4.77 19.14
C GLN A 34 -14.13 -3.69 19.20
N SER A 35 -13.99 -3.14 20.40
CA SER A 35 -12.88 -2.32 20.84
C SER A 35 -11.59 -3.13 20.81
N ILE A 36 -10.62 -2.69 20.01
CA ILE A 36 -9.23 -3.09 20.21
C ILE A 36 -8.43 -1.81 20.38
N ALA A 37 -7.84 -1.70 21.58
CA ALA A 37 -7.00 -0.62 22.02
C ALA A 37 -5.81 -0.42 21.07
N ARG A 38 -5.44 0.84 20.85
CA ARG A 38 -4.15 1.21 20.26
C ARG A 38 -3.02 0.75 21.19
N GLN A 39 -1.95 0.21 20.63
CA GLN A 39 -0.62 0.29 21.24
C GLN A 39 0.41 0.70 20.16
N PRO A 40 1.38 1.56 20.52
CA PRO A 40 2.36 2.10 19.58
C PRO A 40 3.59 1.19 19.41
N SER A 41 4.18 1.33 18.23
CA SER A 41 5.42 0.72 17.76
C SER A 41 6.65 1.20 18.53
N TYR A 42 7.54 0.29 18.96
CA TYR A 42 9.01 0.45 18.92
C TYR A 42 9.74 -0.87 19.27
N GLY A 43 10.87 -1.12 18.57
CA GLY A 43 12.14 -1.58 19.16
C GLY A 43 12.35 -3.05 19.54
N GLU A 44 13.42 -3.63 19.01
CA GLU A 44 13.98 -4.96 19.29
C GLU A 44 14.34 -5.23 20.75
N THR A 45 14.31 -6.49 21.21
CA THR A 45 15.47 -7.21 21.78
C THR A 45 15.17 -8.66 22.17
N SER A 46 16.20 -9.48 21.96
CA SER A 46 16.38 -10.89 22.26
C SER A 46 16.25 -11.25 23.76
N LYS A 47 15.60 -12.39 24.07
CA LYS A 47 16.10 -13.46 24.96
C LYS A 47 15.09 -14.64 25.06
N GLU A 48 15.66 -15.84 25.09
CA GLU A 48 15.05 -17.18 25.10
C GLU A 48 14.73 -17.68 26.54
N ARG A 49 13.83 -18.68 26.64
CA ARG A 49 13.46 -19.58 27.77
C ARG A 49 12.50 -19.03 28.85
N ALA A 50 11.62 -19.83 29.47
CA ALA A 50 11.64 -21.27 29.70
C ALA A 50 10.23 -21.89 29.84
N PHE A 51 10.19 -23.18 29.51
CA PHE A 51 9.26 -24.20 29.97
C PHE A 51 9.05 -24.16 31.50
N ARG A 52 7.80 -24.20 31.98
CA ARG A 52 7.48 -24.70 33.32
C ARG A 52 6.06 -25.29 33.37
N GLU A 53 6.06 -26.57 33.71
CA GLU A 53 4.94 -27.46 33.98
C GLU A 53 4.46 -27.31 35.44
N GLU A 54 3.25 -27.82 35.70
CA GLU A 54 2.65 -28.19 37.00
C GLU A 54 2.05 -27.02 37.82
N SER A 55 0.78 -27.07 38.26
CA SER A 55 0.28 -28.06 39.22
C SER A 55 -1.24 -28.30 39.24
N ARG A 56 -1.56 -29.59 39.37
CA ARG A 56 -2.79 -30.26 39.86
C ARG A 56 -3.36 -29.55 41.10
N THR A 57 -4.67 -29.48 41.37
CA THR A 57 -5.58 -30.47 42.03
C THR A 57 -6.90 -29.69 42.26
N ARG A 58 -8.15 -30.16 42.10
CA ARG A 58 -8.94 -31.13 42.89
C ARG A 58 -10.36 -31.15 42.27
N GLU A 59 -10.81 -32.29 41.75
CA GLU A 59 -11.93 -33.12 42.24
C GLU A 59 -13.28 -32.44 42.56
N GLY A 60 -14.34 -32.93 41.90
CA GLY A 60 -15.75 -32.69 42.22
C GLY A 60 -16.63 -33.60 41.35
N ALA A 61 -17.13 -34.68 41.95
CA ALA A 61 -17.58 -35.91 41.32
C ALA A 61 -18.89 -35.87 40.50
N LEU A 62 -18.99 -36.75 39.51
CA LEU A 62 -20.22 -37.16 38.82
C LEU A 62 -21.05 -38.10 39.72
N PRO A 63 -22.39 -37.97 39.80
CA PRO A 63 -23.19 -38.96 40.49
C PRO A 63 -23.43 -40.18 39.57
N LEU A 64 -22.74 -41.28 39.86
CA LEU A 64 -23.21 -42.62 39.53
C LEU A 64 -24.36 -42.97 40.48
N ARG A 65 -25.56 -43.23 39.93
CA ARG A 65 -26.65 -43.85 40.68
C ARG A 65 -26.69 -45.34 40.35
N SER A 66 -26.28 -46.14 41.33
CA SER A 66 -26.19 -47.60 41.30
C SER A 66 -27.54 -48.30 41.17
N SER A 67 -27.43 -49.46 40.54
CA SER A 67 -28.41 -50.54 40.34
C SER A 67 -28.95 -51.16 41.64
N SER A 68 -30.22 -51.57 41.59
CA SER A 68 -30.83 -52.77 42.20
C SER A 68 -32.20 -52.88 41.52
N GLY A 69 -32.63 -53.90 40.79
CA GLY A 69 -32.36 -55.34 40.84
C GLY A 69 -33.75 -55.99 40.95
N ILE A 70 -34.15 -56.81 39.97
CA ILE A 70 -35.03 -58.00 40.07
C ILE A 70 -35.27 -58.51 38.64
N SER A 71 -34.89 -59.77 38.44
CA SER A 71 -35.10 -60.54 37.21
C SER A 71 -36.57 -60.92 37.02
N SER A 72 -37.01 -61.00 35.76
CA SER A 72 -38.03 -61.96 35.37
C SER A 72 -37.64 -62.63 34.05
N ILE A 73 -37.38 -63.91 34.16
CA ILE A 73 -37.28 -64.90 33.09
C ILE A 73 -38.65 -64.98 32.42
N GLY A 74 -38.69 -64.76 31.11
CA GLY A 74 -39.87 -64.92 30.27
C GLY A 74 -39.43 -64.95 28.82
N GLY A 75 -39.38 -66.15 28.25
CA GLY A 75 -38.86 -66.39 26.91
C GLY A 75 -39.78 -65.90 25.78
N TYR A 76 -39.33 -66.28 24.58
CA TYR A 76 -40.00 -66.34 23.28
C TYR A 76 -39.58 -65.34 22.20
N GLN A 77 -38.92 -65.96 21.22
CA GLN A 77 -38.88 -65.68 19.78
C GLN A 77 -38.11 -64.45 19.29
N LYS A 78 -36.86 -64.73 18.88
CA LYS A 78 -36.23 -64.11 17.71
C LYS A 78 -37.13 -64.33 16.48
N GLN A 79 -38.08 -63.43 16.25
CA GLN A 79 -38.59 -63.22 14.91
C GLN A 79 -37.48 -62.53 14.12
N LYS A 80 -36.85 -63.27 13.18
CA LYS A 80 -36.15 -62.66 12.06
C LYS A 80 -37.22 -61.96 11.22
N GLY A 81 -37.63 -60.77 11.68
CA GLY A 81 -38.48 -59.87 10.91
C GLY A 81 -37.71 -59.51 9.65
N ILE A 82 -38.24 -59.94 8.51
CA ILE A 82 -37.85 -59.42 7.20
C ILE A 82 -37.90 -57.90 7.33
N ILE A 83 -36.75 -57.22 7.17
CA ILE A 83 -36.68 -55.76 7.12
C ILE A 83 -37.37 -55.36 5.82
N ILE A 84 -38.70 -55.28 5.84
CA ILE A 84 -39.45 -54.60 4.80
C ILE A 84 -39.19 -53.13 5.06
N HIS A 85 -38.07 -52.62 4.56
CA HIS A 85 -37.85 -51.18 4.52
C HIS A 85 -39.01 -50.61 3.73
N ASN A 86 -39.95 -49.97 4.43
CA ASN A 86 -41.16 -49.46 3.80
C ASN A 86 -40.69 -48.48 2.72
N LYS A 87 -41.09 -48.67 1.46
CA LYS A 87 -40.58 -47.85 0.32
C LYS A 87 -40.73 -46.34 0.60
N ASN A 88 -41.75 -45.99 1.38
CA ASN A 88 -42.03 -44.65 1.85
C ASN A 88 -40.97 -44.09 2.82
N ASP A 89 -40.40 -44.92 3.70
CA ASP A 89 -39.39 -44.49 4.66
C ASP A 89 -38.03 -44.30 3.98
N LYS A 90 -37.72 -45.13 2.97
CA LYS A 90 -36.56 -44.92 2.10
C LYS A 90 -36.67 -43.61 1.33
N ALA A 91 -37.82 -43.34 0.70
CA ALA A 91 -38.06 -42.09 -0.02
C ALA A 91 -37.99 -40.84 0.90
N LYS A 92 -38.50 -40.94 2.14
CA LYS A 92 -38.38 -39.87 3.14
C LYS A 92 -36.92 -39.63 3.56
N ALA A 93 -36.14 -40.69 3.76
CA ALA A 93 -34.72 -40.60 4.10
C ALA A 93 -33.92 -39.92 2.97
N GLU A 94 -34.13 -40.34 1.72
CA GLU A 94 -33.50 -39.73 0.54
C GLU A 94 -33.89 -38.25 0.36
N ALA A 95 -35.17 -37.92 0.58
CA ALA A 95 -35.62 -36.53 0.53
C ALA A 95 -34.97 -35.65 1.62
N TRP A 96 -34.83 -36.19 2.84
CA TRP A 96 -34.16 -35.50 3.95
C TRP A 96 -32.66 -35.32 3.68
N GLU A 97 -31.99 -36.35 3.17
CA GLU A 97 -30.58 -36.31 2.79
C GLU A 97 -30.35 -35.23 1.73
N LYS A 98 -31.14 -35.24 0.65
CA LYS A 98 -31.07 -34.24 -0.42
C LYS A 98 -31.29 -32.82 0.12
N ALA A 99 -32.28 -32.63 1.00
CA ALA A 99 -32.55 -31.33 1.63
C ALA A 99 -31.39 -30.87 2.53
N LYS A 100 -30.74 -31.78 3.26
CA LYS A 100 -29.56 -31.46 4.10
C LYS A 100 -28.34 -31.12 3.26
N LEU A 101 -28.05 -31.89 2.22
CA LEU A 101 -26.95 -31.61 1.28
C LEU A 101 -27.13 -30.25 0.60
N GLN A 102 -28.35 -29.93 0.15
CA GLN A 102 -28.64 -28.61 -0.43
C GLN A 102 -28.43 -27.47 0.57
N ARG A 103 -28.77 -27.65 1.84
CA ARG A 103 -28.51 -26.64 2.89
C ARG A 103 -27.01 -26.44 3.13
N ILE A 104 -26.24 -27.52 3.16
CA ILE A 104 -24.77 -27.47 3.29
C ILE A 104 -24.17 -26.74 2.09
N GLN A 105 -24.56 -27.12 0.88
CA GLN A 105 -24.07 -26.52 -0.36
C GLN A 105 -24.33 -25.01 -0.41
N LYS A 106 -25.57 -24.58 -0.11
CA LYS A 106 -25.91 -23.15 -0.04
C LYS A 106 -25.07 -22.38 0.97
N ARG A 107 -24.80 -22.97 2.14
CA ARG A 107 -23.93 -22.34 3.16
C ARG A 107 -22.50 -22.23 2.67
N TYR A 108 -21.98 -23.28 2.06
CA TYR A 108 -20.63 -23.31 1.49
C TYR A 108 -20.46 -22.24 0.40
N GLU A 109 -21.38 -22.18 -0.56
CA GLU A 109 -21.35 -21.19 -1.64
C GLU A 109 -21.40 -19.76 -1.09
N LYS A 110 -22.28 -19.50 -0.12
CA LYS A 110 -22.36 -18.18 0.54
C LYS A 110 -21.03 -17.81 1.21
N MET A 111 -20.44 -18.71 1.99
CA MET A 111 -19.16 -18.46 2.66
C MET A 111 -18.02 -18.28 1.65
N LYS A 112 -17.98 -19.08 0.60
CA LYS A 112 -16.99 -18.96 -0.48
C LYS A 112 -17.05 -17.58 -1.15
N LEU A 113 -18.23 -17.09 -1.46
CA LEU A 113 -18.41 -15.75 -2.03
C LEU A 113 -17.96 -14.65 -1.07
N GLN A 114 -18.24 -14.78 0.24
CA GLN A 114 -17.77 -13.83 1.24
C GLN A 114 -16.24 -13.79 1.35
N ILE A 115 -15.58 -14.96 1.33
CA ILE A 115 -14.12 -15.07 1.36
C ILE A 115 -13.52 -14.38 0.12
N LEU A 116 -14.03 -14.68 -1.07
CA LEU A 116 -13.53 -14.09 -2.31
C LEU A 116 -13.74 -12.57 -2.37
N SER A 117 -14.89 -12.08 -1.90
CA SER A 117 -15.15 -10.65 -1.82
C SER A 117 -14.18 -9.94 -0.87
N TRP A 118 -13.94 -10.51 0.31
CA TRP A 118 -13.01 -9.94 1.27
C TRP A 118 -11.57 -9.99 0.78
N GLU A 119 -11.13 -11.09 0.15
CA GLU A 119 -9.81 -11.19 -0.47
C GLU A 119 -9.62 -10.14 -1.56
N GLY A 120 -10.62 -9.98 -2.45
CA GLY A 120 -10.61 -8.98 -3.51
C GLY A 120 -10.47 -7.56 -2.96
N GLU A 121 -11.30 -7.20 -1.98
CA GLU A 121 -11.24 -5.91 -1.28
C GLU A 121 -9.85 -5.65 -0.69
N LYS A 122 -9.27 -6.64 -0.01
CA LYS A 122 -7.94 -6.52 0.61
C LYS A 122 -6.83 -6.39 -0.42
N ARG A 123 -6.91 -7.10 -1.54
CA ARG A 123 -5.95 -7.00 -2.65
C ARG A 123 -6.01 -5.62 -3.30
N ILE A 124 -7.21 -5.08 -3.53
CA ILE A 124 -7.39 -3.73 -4.08
C ILE A 124 -6.86 -2.69 -3.08
N GLN A 125 -7.20 -2.81 -1.79
CA GLN A 125 -6.71 -1.92 -0.75
C GLN A 125 -5.17 -1.90 -0.69
N ALA A 126 -4.53 -3.07 -0.75
CA ALA A 126 -3.07 -3.17 -0.78
C ALA A 126 -2.46 -2.51 -2.02
N LYS A 127 -3.04 -2.75 -3.22
CA LYS A 127 -2.59 -2.12 -4.47
C LYS A 127 -2.69 -0.59 -4.41
N ILE A 128 -3.81 -0.05 -3.91
CA ILE A 128 -4.00 1.40 -3.77
C ILE A 128 -2.95 1.99 -2.82
N GLN A 129 -2.68 1.33 -1.69
CA GLN A 129 -1.67 1.80 -0.74
C GLN A 129 -0.26 1.77 -1.32
N MET A 130 0.08 0.71 -2.06
CA MET A 130 1.35 0.62 -2.78
C MET A 130 1.49 1.76 -3.80
N GLU A 131 0.48 1.98 -4.64
CA GLU A 131 0.52 3.00 -5.68
C GLU A 131 0.62 4.41 -5.08
N ARG A 132 -0.11 4.68 -4.00
CA ARG A 132 -0.01 5.95 -3.27
C ARG A 132 1.40 6.21 -2.75
N LYS A 133 2.01 5.21 -2.10
CA LYS A 133 3.39 5.34 -1.60
C LYS A 133 4.38 5.54 -2.74
N LYS A 134 4.22 4.82 -3.85
CA LYS A 134 5.06 4.99 -5.03
C LYS A 134 4.97 6.41 -5.58
N ASN A 135 3.76 6.91 -5.80
CA ASN A 135 3.54 8.26 -6.32
C ASN A 135 4.09 9.35 -5.39
N GLU A 136 3.95 9.19 -4.07
CA GLU A 136 4.55 10.11 -3.09
C GLU A 136 6.07 10.15 -3.22
N MET A 137 6.72 8.98 -3.30
CA MET A 137 8.17 8.91 -3.46
C MET A 137 8.64 9.50 -4.79
N ASP A 138 7.91 9.25 -5.87
CA ASP A 138 8.24 9.79 -7.20
C ASP A 138 8.05 11.31 -7.23
N HIS A 139 6.99 11.84 -6.61
CA HIS A 139 6.77 13.28 -6.47
C HIS A 139 7.89 13.95 -5.64
N GLN A 140 8.32 13.32 -4.54
CA GLN A 140 9.45 13.81 -3.75
C GLN A 140 10.75 13.85 -4.56
N ARG A 141 11.03 12.81 -5.35
CA ARG A 141 12.19 12.76 -6.25
C ARG A 141 12.15 13.87 -7.29
N GLU A 142 11.00 14.08 -7.93
CA GLU A 142 10.81 15.15 -8.91
C GLU A 142 11.05 16.53 -8.30
N ASN A 143 10.49 16.79 -7.11
CA ASN A 143 10.68 18.05 -6.40
C ASN A 143 12.16 18.33 -6.08
N VAL A 144 12.90 17.30 -5.65
CA VAL A 144 14.34 17.42 -5.37
C VAL A 144 15.12 17.72 -6.66
N ILE A 145 14.85 16.98 -7.74
CA ILE A 145 15.50 17.20 -9.04
C ILE A 145 15.22 18.62 -9.54
N GLU A 146 13.97 19.08 -9.46
CA GLU A 146 13.58 20.41 -9.91
C GLU A 146 14.23 21.51 -9.06
N HIS A 147 14.34 21.31 -7.74
CA HIS A 147 15.04 22.23 -6.84
C HIS A 147 16.49 22.44 -7.29
N TYR A 148 17.23 21.36 -7.54
CA TYR A 148 18.63 21.47 -7.96
C TYR A 148 18.78 21.98 -9.39
N LYS A 149 17.87 21.63 -10.32
CA LYS A 149 17.84 22.24 -11.66
C LYS A 149 17.69 23.76 -11.59
N ARG A 150 16.77 24.26 -10.76
CA ARG A 150 16.59 25.70 -10.53
C ARG A 150 17.83 26.33 -9.90
N LYS A 151 18.47 25.65 -8.95
CA LYS A 151 19.70 26.12 -8.31
C LYS A 151 20.86 26.25 -9.31
N ILE A 152 21.06 25.25 -10.16
CA ILE A 152 22.08 25.25 -11.21
C ILE A 152 21.80 26.38 -12.20
N ALA A 153 20.57 26.50 -12.72
CA ALA A 153 20.22 27.56 -13.66
C ALA A 153 20.48 28.97 -13.08
N ARG A 154 20.24 29.17 -11.78
CA ARG A 154 20.54 30.44 -11.10
C ARG A 154 22.05 30.70 -11.04
N LEU A 155 22.85 29.68 -10.72
CA LEU A 155 24.31 29.80 -10.69
C LEU A 155 24.85 30.13 -12.10
N ASP A 156 24.36 29.46 -13.13
CA ASP A 156 24.74 29.71 -14.52
C ASP A 156 24.42 31.15 -14.94
N MET A 157 23.22 31.65 -14.61
CA MET A 157 22.85 33.04 -14.88
C MET A 157 23.77 34.05 -14.19
N ILE A 158 24.15 33.79 -12.93
CA ILE A 158 25.06 34.66 -12.19
C ILE A 158 26.45 34.63 -12.85
N GLY A 159 26.95 33.44 -13.19
CA GLY A 159 28.24 33.27 -13.87
C GLY A 159 28.28 33.99 -15.22
N GLN A 160 27.25 33.80 -16.05
CA GLN A 160 27.13 34.47 -17.34
C GLN A 160 27.10 36.01 -17.21
N ARG A 161 26.38 36.53 -16.20
CA ARG A 161 26.36 37.97 -15.93
C ARG A 161 27.75 38.48 -15.54
N ALA A 162 28.46 37.76 -14.66
CA ALA A 162 29.80 38.15 -14.23
C ALA A 162 30.80 38.15 -15.39
N ILE A 163 30.75 37.13 -16.27
CA ILE A 163 31.58 37.05 -17.47
C ILE A 163 31.29 38.24 -18.39
N LYS A 164 30.01 38.55 -18.63
CA LYS A 164 29.62 39.68 -19.48
C LYS A 164 30.14 41.02 -18.94
N GLU A 165 29.97 41.27 -17.65
CA GLU A 165 30.48 42.49 -17.00
C GLU A 165 32.01 42.57 -17.13
N LEU A 166 32.73 41.46 -16.92
CA LEU A 166 34.18 41.40 -17.09
C LEU A 166 34.61 41.71 -18.53
N GLU A 167 33.91 41.17 -19.53
CA GLU A 167 34.17 41.45 -20.94
C GLU A 167 33.90 42.91 -21.33
N ASP A 168 32.83 43.51 -20.79
CA ASP A 168 32.52 44.93 -20.97
C ASP A 168 33.62 45.82 -20.36
N GLN A 169 34.12 45.47 -19.17
CA GLN A 169 35.24 46.15 -18.54
C GLN A 169 36.54 46.02 -19.36
N ARG A 170 36.85 44.81 -19.86
CA ARG A 170 38.01 44.59 -20.74
C ARG A 170 37.93 45.48 -21.99
N ARG A 171 36.79 45.46 -22.69
CA ARG A 171 36.56 46.29 -23.88
C ARG A 171 36.70 47.78 -23.59
N LYS A 172 36.18 48.26 -22.45
CA LYS A 172 36.31 49.66 -22.03
C LYS A 172 37.76 50.07 -21.79
N GLN A 173 38.57 49.21 -21.17
CA GLN A 173 40.00 49.48 -20.96
C GLN A 173 40.79 49.43 -22.27
N GLU A 174 40.52 48.44 -23.12
CA GLU A 174 41.11 48.34 -24.46
C GLU A 174 40.81 49.59 -25.30
N LEU A 175 39.57 50.11 -25.27
CA LEU A 175 39.19 51.35 -25.96
C LEU A 175 39.99 52.55 -25.45
N LYS A 176 40.13 52.73 -24.12
CA LYS A 176 40.95 53.80 -23.55
C LYS A 176 42.41 53.73 -24.01
N VAL A 177 42.98 52.52 -24.09
CA VAL A 177 44.35 52.32 -24.59
C VAL A 177 44.45 52.67 -26.07
N LYS A 178 43.50 52.21 -26.90
CA LYS A 178 43.44 52.53 -28.33
C LYS A 178 43.29 54.03 -28.57
N GLU A 179 42.45 54.72 -27.80
CA GLU A 179 42.30 56.18 -27.87
C GLU A 179 43.60 56.92 -27.53
N LYS A 180 44.31 56.52 -26.47
CA LYS A 180 45.62 57.08 -26.12
C LYS A 180 46.64 56.84 -27.23
N ALA A 181 46.72 55.62 -27.77
CA ALA A 181 47.60 55.29 -28.89
C ALA A 181 47.29 56.15 -30.13
N ASN A 182 46.01 56.35 -30.45
CA ASN A 182 45.59 57.20 -31.56
C ASN A 182 45.96 58.67 -31.34
N LYS A 183 45.88 59.18 -30.10
CA LYS A 183 46.36 60.54 -29.78
C LYS A 183 47.86 60.67 -30.02
N ILE A 184 48.66 59.71 -29.58
CA ILE A 184 50.12 59.70 -29.80
C ILE A 184 50.45 59.67 -31.29
N LYS A 185 49.77 58.83 -32.09
CA LYS A 185 49.97 58.78 -33.55
C LYS A 185 49.69 60.14 -34.22
N LYS A 186 48.70 60.89 -33.72
CA LYS A 186 48.33 62.21 -34.27
C LYS A 186 49.25 63.34 -33.84
N THR A 187 49.71 63.34 -32.58
CA THR A 187 50.49 64.47 -32.02
C THR A 187 51.99 64.20 -31.91
N GLY A 188 52.44 62.96 -32.06
CA GLY A 188 53.82 62.53 -31.87
C GLY A 188 54.31 62.56 -30.41
N ARG A 189 53.47 62.92 -29.43
CA ARG A 189 53.86 63.10 -28.02
C ARG A 189 53.23 62.04 -27.12
N VAL A 190 54.06 61.36 -26.32
CA VAL A 190 53.63 60.36 -25.34
C VAL A 190 53.13 61.06 -24.07
N PRO A 191 51.95 60.69 -23.51
CA PRO A 191 51.48 61.25 -22.24
C PRO A 191 52.44 60.92 -21.10
N VAL A 192 52.89 61.95 -20.38
CA VAL A 192 53.77 61.79 -19.21
C VAL A 192 52.93 61.56 -17.96
N THR A 193 53.11 60.43 -17.28
CA THR A 193 52.51 60.16 -15.96
C THR A 193 53.57 60.40 -14.87
N CYS A 194 53.42 61.41 -14.00
CA CYS A 194 54.37 61.58 -12.87
C CYS A 194 54.17 60.46 -11.85
N PHE A 195 55.24 59.71 -11.56
CA PHE A 195 55.32 58.68 -10.51
C PHE A 195 55.81 59.31 -9.20
N CYS A 196 55.05 60.27 -8.69
CA CYS A 196 55.43 60.96 -7.48
C CYS A 196 55.01 60.11 -6.25
N PHE A 197 55.93 59.27 -5.74
CA PHE A 197 55.77 58.54 -4.47
C PHE A 197 55.72 59.54 -3.32
N LYS A 198 54.60 59.61 -2.59
CA LYS A 198 54.57 60.33 -1.32
C LYS A 198 55.06 59.40 -0.21
N SER A 199 56.34 59.49 0.10
CA SER A 199 56.89 59.06 1.39
C SER A 199 56.42 60.03 2.47
N LEU A 200 55.82 59.49 3.54
CA LEU A 200 55.54 60.01 4.90
C LEU A 200 54.12 59.69 5.34
#